data_AF-A0A523UDM3-F1
#
_entry.id   AF-A0A523UDM3-F1
#
_cell.length_a   1.000
_cell.length_b   1.000
_cell.length_c   1.000
_cell.angle_alpha   90.00
_cell.angle_beta   90.00
_cell.angle_gamma   90.00
#
_symmetry.space_group_name_H-M   'P 1'
#
loop_
_entity.id
_entity.type
_entity.pdbx_description
1 polymer ?
#
loop_
_entity_poly.entity_id
_entity_poly.type
_entity_poly.pdbx_seq_one_letter_code
_entity_poly.pdbx_strand_id
1 'polypeptide(L)' 'MLDIRLIRENPKLVRQALSERIDTIALDAIIEVDRHYRRLLHDVELLRAQRNEGSKRL' A
#
# COMPACT_ATOMS: atom_id res chain seq x y z
N MET A 1 1.41 -16.46 -1.54
CA MET A 1 1.06 -15.14 -0.96
C MET A 1 0.11 -14.45 -1.94
N LEU A 2 -1.01 -13.89 -1.48
CA LEU A 2 -1.93 -13.16 -2.36
C LEU A 2 -1.26 -11.85 -2.82
N ASP A 3 -1.40 -11.49 -4.08
CA ASP A 3 -0.82 -10.25 -4.61
C ASP A 3 -1.53 -9.03 -4.01
N ILE A 4 -0.78 -8.15 -3.35
CA ILE A 4 -1.30 -6.90 -2.77
C ILE A 4 -1.82 -5.94 -3.84
N ARG A 5 -1.34 -6.03 -5.08
CA ARG A 5 -1.87 -5.26 -6.21
C ARG A 5 -3.30 -5.68 -6.52
N LEU A 6 -3.57 -6.98 -6.54
CA LEU A 6 -4.91 -7.53 -6.77
C LEU A 6 -5.90 -7.04 -5.70
N ILE A 7 -5.50 -7.07 -4.42
CA ILE A 7 -6.30 -6.55 -3.30
C ILE A 7 -6.67 -5.09 -3.49
N ARG A 8 -5.72 -4.28 -3.94
CA ARG A 8 -5.86 -2.83 -4.11
C ARG A 8 -6.69 -2.44 -5.33
N GLU A 9 -6.44 -3.10 -6.45
CA GLU A 9 -7.09 -2.79 -7.73
C GLU A 9 -8.51 -3.38 -7.76
N ASN A 10 -8.73 -4.52 -7.11
CA ASN A 10 -9.99 -5.26 -7.15
C ASN A 10 -10.51 -5.65 -5.75
N PRO A 11 -10.65 -4.70 -4.79
CA PRO A 11 -10.99 -5.02 -3.40
C PRO A 11 -12.37 -5.68 -3.27
N LYS A 12 -13.33 -5.34 -4.14
CA LYS A 12 -14.68 -5.96 -4.13
C LYS A 12 -14.64 -7.44 -4.52
N LEU A 13 -13.88 -7.76 -5.57
CA LEU A 13 -13.69 -9.14 -6.04
C LEU A 13 -13.03 -9.98 -4.95
N VAL A 14 -11.98 -9.44 -4.32
CA VAL A 14 -11.29 -10.11 -3.22
C VAL A 14 -12.23 -10.27 -2.02
N ARG A 15 -13.05 -9.26 -1.68
CA ARG A 15 -14.03 -9.37 -0.59
C ARG A 15 -15.04 -10.48 -0.82
N GLN A 16 -15.56 -10.62 -2.04
CA GLN A 16 -16.50 -11.67 -2.40
C GLN A 16 -15.85 -13.05 -2.27
N ALA A 17 -14.66 -13.23 -2.85
CA ALA A 17 -13.92 -14.50 -2.76
C ALA A 17 -13.53 -14.86 -1.32
N LEU A 18 -13.32 -13.86 -0.46
CA LEU A 18 -13.08 -14.05 0.96
C LEU A 18 -14.37 -14.37 1.73
N SER A 19 -15.52 -13.78 1.39
CA SER A 19 -16.80 -14.07 2.06
C SER A 19 -17.30 -15.50 1.85
N GLU A 20 -16.88 -16.14 0.76
CA GLU A 20 -17.15 -17.55 0.48
C GLU A 20 -16.29 -18.50 1.32
N ARG A 21 -15.28 -17.97 2.01
CA ARG A 21 -14.39 -18.68 2.92
C ARG A 21 -14.72 -18.22 4.34
N ILE A 22 -14.75 -19.13 5.30
CA ILE A 22 -15.17 -18.86 6.70
C ILE A 22 -14.19 -17.93 7.46
N ASP A 23 -13.23 -17.33 6.76
CA ASP A 23 -12.28 -16.38 7.31
C ASP A 23 -12.72 -14.95 7.00
N THR A 24 -13.30 -14.30 8.01
CA THR A 24 -13.40 -12.83 8.06
C THR A 24 -12.02 -12.21 8.24
N ILE A 25 -11.18 -12.28 7.20
CA ILE A 25 -9.98 -11.45 7.11
C ILE A 25 -10.45 -10.00 7.06
N ALA A 26 -9.89 -9.15 7.94
CA ALA A 26 -10.13 -7.71 7.95
C ALA A 26 -9.47 -7.06 6.71
N LEU A 27 -10.04 -7.28 5.53
CA LEU A 27 -9.58 -6.75 4.24
C LEU A 27 -9.39 -5.23 4.30
N ASP A 28 -10.29 -4.54 5.02
CA ASP A 28 -10.22 -3.11 5.24
C ASP A 28 -8.95 -2.70 6.01
N ALA A 29 -8.56 -3.45 7.05
CA ALA A 29 -7.32 -3.19 7.78
C ALA A 29 -6.07 -3.39 6.90
N ILE A 30 -6.08 -4.40 6.03
CA ILE A 30 -5.00 -4.64 5.06
C ILE A 30 -4.87 -3.45 4.10
N ILE A 31 -6.00 -2.98 3.56
CA ILE A 31 -6.03 -1.84 2.64
C ILE A 31 -5.54 -0.56 3.34
N GLU A 32 -5.90 -0.32 4.60
CA GLU A 32 -5.44 0.85 5.35
C GLU A 32 -3.93 0.82 5.63
N VAL A 33 -3.40 -0.32 6.07
CA VAL A 33 -1.95 -0.48 6.32
C VAL A 33 -1.15 -0.27 5.04
N ASP A 34 -1.60 -0.87 3.93
CA ASP A 34 -0.95 -0.73 2.64
C ASP A 34 -1.02 0.73 2.11
N ARG A 35 -2.12 1.44 2.35
CA ARG A 35 -2.22 2.87 2.04
C ARG A 35 -1.22 3.69 2.85
N HIS A 36 -1.08 3.40 4.13
CA HIS A 36 -0.13 4.10 5.00
C HIS A 36 1.31 3.85 4.56
N TYR A 37 1.67 2.59 4.29
CA TYR A 37 2.98 2.21 3.77
C TYR A 37 3.34 2.98 2.48
N ARG A 38 2.41 3.08 1.53
CA ARG A 38 2.65 3.82 0.28
C ARG A 38 2.88 5.31 0.48
N ARG A 39 2.16 5.94 1.41
CA ARG A 39 2.39 7.36 1.74
C ARG A 39 3.80 7.56 2.28
N LEU A 40 4.20 6.73 3.24
CA LEU A 40 5.56 6.79 3.81
C LEU A 40 6.64 6.54 2.75
N LEU A 41 6.42 5.60 1.83
CA LEU A 41 7.35 5.34 0.74
C LEU A 41 7.54 6.58 -0.14
N HIS A 42 6.43 7.24 -0.51
CA HIS A 42 6.48 8.49 -1.27
C HIS A 42 7.22 9.60 -0.51
N ASP A 43 6.93 9.78 0.77
CA ASP A 43 7.58 10.80 1.60
C ASP A 43 9.10 10.57 1.68
N VAL A 44 9.52 9.30 1.84
CA VAL A 44 10.94 8.92 1.84
C VAL A 44 11.60 9.25 0.50
N GLU A 45 10.94 8.99 -0.62
CA GLU A 45 11.45 9.32 -1.96
C GLU A 45 11.59 10.83 -2.15
N LEU A 46 10.59 11.60 -1.71
CA LEU A 46 10.63 13.07 -1.76
C LEU A 46 11.78 13.64 -0.93
N LEU A 47 11.95 13.18 0.31
CA LEU A 47 13.05 13.61 1.18
C LEU A 47 14.42 13.25 0.60
N ARG A 48 14.55 12.08 -0.03
CA ARG A 48 15.78 11.69 -0.74
C ARG A 48 16.07 12.61 -1.92
N ALA A 49 15.05 12.96 -2.71
CA ALA A 49 15.18 13.89 -3.82
C ALA A 49 15.64 15.27 -3.34
N GLN A 50 14.97 15.83 -2.33
CA GLN A 50 15.33 17.12 -1.72
C GLN A 50 16.78 17.14 -1.20
N ARG A 51 17.20 16.09 -0.49
CA ARG A 51 18.58 15.95 0.00
C ARG A 51 19.58 15.95 -1.14
N ASN A 52 19.34 15.15 -2.19
CA ASN A 52 20.26 15.04 -3.32
C ASN A 52 20.36 16.36 -4.11
N GLU A 53 19.27 17.11 -4.26
CA GLU A 53 19.33 18.44 -4.86
C GLU A 53 20.09 19.44 -3.98
N GLY A 54 19.91 19.38 -2.65
CA GLY A 54 20.68 20.19 -1.70
C GLY A 54 22.18 19.94 -1.83
N SER A 55 22.60 18.67 -1.89
CA SER A 55 24.00 18.30 -2.07
C SER A 55 24.61 18.75 -3.41
N LYS A 56 23.81 18.93 -4.45
CA LYS A 56 24.28 19.43 -5.76
C LYS A 56 24.43 20.94 -5.82
N ARG A 57 23.84 21.67 -4.87
CA ARG A 57 23.87 23.14 -4.79
C ARG A 57 25.00 23.67 -3.90
N LEU A 58 25.78 22.78 -3.29
CA LEU A 58 27.02 23.03 -2.54
C LEU A 58 28.21 22.60 -3.40
#